data_AF-A0A3D3BGR3-F1
#
_entry.id   AF-A0A3D3BGR3-F1
#
_cell.length_a   1.000
_cell.length_b   1.000
_cell.length_c   1.000
_cell.angle_alpha   90.00
_cell.angle_beta   90.00
_cell.angle_gamma   90.00
#
_symmetry.space_group_name_H-M   'P 1'
#
loop_
_entity.id
_entity.type
_entity.pdbx_description
1 polymer ?
#
loop_
_entity_poly.entity_id
_entity_poly.type
_entity_poly.pdbx_seq_one_letter_code
_entity_poly.pdbx_strand_id
1 'polypeptide(L)'
;MQFLVIALPLGLVGATTGYLVGLSRVPAVTALLPALLSFSSAVFLLAFSLKSPRKVPIIGSAIVVFSLCIFSGILIGAGNREQGRVARLKMLSEQELRIRTYRENRNLPADFPIWALTGEGIFK
;
A
#
# COMPACT_ATOMS: atom_id res chain seq x y z
N MET A 1 -28.99 15.65 6.09
CA MET A 1 -27.95 15.59 7.14
C MET A 1 -27.56 14.17 7.56
N GLN A 2 -28.51 13.24 7.75
CA GLN A 2 -28.18 11.86 8.19
C GLN A 2 -27.19 11.11 7.28
N PHE A 3 -27.21 11.36 5.97
CA PHE A 3 -26.23 10.78 5.04
C PHE A 3 -24.80 11.18 5.37
N LEU A 4 -24.55 12.48 5.63
CA LEU A 4 -23.22 13.02 5.92
C LEU A 4 -22.65 12.43 7.22
N VAL A 5 -23.50 12.23 8.23
CA VAL A 5 -23.13 11.64 9.52
C VAL A 5 -22.67 10.18 9.38
N ILE A 6 -23.22 9.44 8.41
CA ILE A 6 -22.87 8.02 8.19
C ILE A 6 -21.73 7.89 7.19
N ALA A 7 -21.78 8.63 6.08
CA ALA A 7 -20.84 8.49 4.97
C ALA A 7 -19.44 9.04 5.30
N LEU A 8 -19.34 10.09 6.11
CA LEU A 8 -18.05 10.70 6.46
C LEU A 8 -17.15 9.78 7.29
N PRO A 9 -17.61 9.20 8.42
CA PRO A 9 -16.77 8.26 9.18
C PRO A 9 -16.46 6.98 8.40
N LEU A 10 -17.43 6.46 7.62
CA LEU A 10 -17.16 5.32 6.73
C LEU A 10 -16.09 5.67 5.70
N GLY A 11 -16.21 6.80 4.99
CA GLY A 11 -15.23 7.25 4.01
C GLY A 11 -13.84 7.41 4.60
N LEU A 12 -13.73 7.95 5.83
CA LEU A 12 -12.47 8.12 6.54
C LEU A 12 -11.82 6.77 6.86
N VAL A 13 -12.60 5.83 7.41
CA VAL A 13 -12.14 4.44 7.66
C VAL A 13 -11.74 3.75 6.34
N GLY A 14 -12.51 3.96 5.27
CA GLY A 14 -12.22 3.39 3.96
C GLY A 14 -10.91 3.91 3.39
N ALA A 15 -10.69 5.22 3.48
CA ALA A 15 -9.45 5.86 3.02
C ALA A 15 -8.23 5.41 3.81
N THR A 16 -8.30 5.38 5.14
CA THR A 16 -7.17 4.92 5.99
C THR A 16 -6.87 3.44 5.78
N THR A 17 -7.92 2.61 5.70
CA THR A 17 -7.76 1.18 5.45
C THR A 17 -7.17 0.94 4.08
N GLY A 18 -7.71 1.59 3.05
CA GLY A 18 -7.18 1.50 1.68
C GLY A 18 -5.72 1.93 1.59
N TYR A 19 -5.35 3.05 2.23
CA TYR A 19 -3.98 3.55 2.26
C TYR A 19 -3.00 2.56 2.92
N LEU A 20 -3.35 2.04 4.10
CA LEU A 20 -2.52 1.06 4.81
C LEU A 20 -2.39 -0.25 4.01
N VAL A 21 -3.47 -0.67 3.34
CA VAL A 21 -3.45 -1.84 2.46
C VAL A 21 -2.54 -1.61 1.24
N GLY A 22 -2.60 -0.44 0.60
CA GLY A 22 -1.73 -0.09 -0.53
C GLY A 22 -0.24 -0.04 -0.17
N LEU A 23 0.08 0.29 1.08
CA LEU A 23 1.46 0.27 1.60
C LEU A 23 2.00 -1.15 1.84
N SER A 24 1.14 -2.16 2.03
CA SER A 24 1.55 -3.51 2.40
C SER A 24 1.97 -4.36 1.18
N ARG A 25 2.94 -5.27 1.36
CA ARG A 25 3.58 -6.06 0.27
C ARG A 25 2.88 -7.40 -0.05
N VAL A 26 1.84 -7.77 0.70
CA VAL A 26 1.24 -9.13 0.76
C VAL A 26 -0.11 -9.15 0.01
N PRO A 27 -0.65 -10.34 -0.38
CA PRO A 27 -2.03 -10.56 -0.87
C PRO A 27 -3.17 -10.00 0.01
N ALA A 28 -2.88 -9.22 1.04
CA ALA A 28 -3.86 -8.40 1.76
C ALA A 28 -4.73 -7.61 0.78
N VAL A 29 -4.18 -7.06 -0.31
CA VAL A 29 -4.98 -6.34 -1.33
C VAL A 29 -6.01 -7.26 -2.00
N THR A 30 -5.62 -8.49 -2.36
CA THR A 30 -6.49 -9.43 -3.09
C THR A 30 -7.47 -10.17 -2.18
N ALA A 31 -7.20 -10.27 -0.88
CA ALA A 31 -8.11 -10.88 0.10
C ALA A 31 -9.03 -9.86 0.79
N LEU A 32 -8.56 -8.63 1.08
CA LEU A 32 -9.38 -7.61 1.74
C LEU A 32 -10.44 -7.02 0.83
N LEU A 33 -10.13 -6.78 -0.45
CA LEU A 33 -11.12 -6.17 -1.36
C LEU A 33 -12.37 -7.05 -1.50
N PRO A 34 -12.28 -8.37 -1.78
CA PRO A 34 -13.43 -9.25 -1.82
C PRO A 34 -14.14 -9.41 -0.48
N ALA A 35 -13.39 -9.40 0.64
CA ALA A 35 -13.96 -9.52 1.98
C ALA A 35 -14.74 -8.25 2.39
N LEU A 36 -14.23 -7.05 2.07
CA LEU A 36 -14.91 -5.78 2.31
C LEU A 36 -16.12 -5.61 1.39
N LEU A 37 -16.02 -6.02 0.13
CA LEU A 37 -17.17 -6.04 -0.79
C LEU A 37 -18.24 -7.03 -0.33
N SER A 38 -17.86 -8.23 0.11
CA SER A 38 -18.81 -9.20 0.70
C SER A 38 -19.45 -8.68 1.97
N PHE A 39 -18.67 -8.07 2.87
CA PHE A 39 -19.18 -7.48 4.11
C PHE A 39 -20.14 -6.32 3.83
N SER A 40 -19.78 -5.42 2.91
CA SER A 40 -20.64 -4.30 2.53
C SER A 40 -21.95 -4.77 1.88
N SER A 41 -21.89 -5.83 1.06
CA SER A 41 -23.06 -6.45 0.45
C SER A 41 -23.96 -7.13 1.50
N ALA A 42 -23.37 -7.80 2.49
CA ALA A 42 -24.09 -8.40 3.61
C ALA A 42 -24.78 -7.34 4.48
N VAL A 43 -24.11 -6.22 4.77
CA VAL A 43 -24.70 -5.07 5.49
C VAL A 43 -25.84 -4.45 4.68
N PHE A 44 -25.71 -4.33 3.36
CA PHE A 44 -26.75 -3.82 2.48
C PHE A 44 -28.00 -4.72 2.48
N LEU A 45 -27.83 -6.04 2.38
CA LEU A 45 -28.92 -7.02 2.45
C LEU A 45 -29.64 -6.97 3.81
N LEU A 46 -28.87 -6.84 4.89
CA LEU A 46 -29.43 -6.75 6.25
C LEU A 46 -30.22 -5.44 6.45
N ALA A 47 -29.73 -4.33 5.91
CA ALA A 47 -30.45 -3.06 5.88
C ALA A 47 -31.74 -3.10 5.06
N PHE A 48 -31.74 -3.81 3.93
CA PHE A 48 -32.93 -4.06 3.11
C PHE A 48 -33.95 -4.94 3.84
N SER A 49 -33.48 -5.92 4.61
CA SER A 49 -34.32 -6.84 5.40
C SER A 49 -35.10 -6.14 6.52
N LEU A 50 -34.57 -5.03 7.06
CA LEU A 50 -35.15 -4.27 8.17
C LEU A 50 -36.41 -3.42 7.81
N LYS A 51 -37.07 -3.65 6.66
CA LYS A 51 -38.37 -3.03 6.26
C LYS A 51 -38.45 -1.49 6.36
N SER A 52 -37.33 -0.77 6.26
CA SER A 52 -37.34 0.70 6.27
C SER A 52 -36.94 1.25 4.88
N PRO A 53 -37.90 1.42 3.95
CA PRO A 53 -37.62 1.75 2.55
C PRO A 53 -36.90 3.09 2.36
N ARG A 54 -37.01 4.02 3.32
CA ARG A 54 -36.35 5.33 3.27
C ARG A 54 -34.84 5.29 3.57
N LYS A 55 -34.35 4.27 4.27
CA LYS A 55 -32.93 4.18 4.69
C LYS A 55 -32.05 3.45 3.67
N VAL A 56 -32.65 2.63 2.82
CA VAL A 56 -31.99 1.85 1.77
C VAL A 56 -31.11 2.69 0.83
N PRO A 57 -31.60 3.79 0.20
CA PRO A 57 -30.77 4.56 -0.72
C PRO A 57 -29.62 5.30 -0.02
N ILE A 58 -29.80 5.68 1.26
CA ILE A 58 -28.78 6.35 2.07
C ILE A 58 -27.63 5.39 2.40
N ILE A 59 -27.95 4.13 2.72
CA ILE A 59 -26.97 3.10 3.04
C ILE A 59 -26.23 2.66 1.76
N GLY A 60 -26.95 2.48 0.65
CA GLY A 60 -26.35 2.14 -0.64
C GLY A 60 -25.34 3.18 -1.12
N SER A 61 -25.71 4.46 -1.06
CA SER A 61 -24.79 5.55 -1.40
C SER A 61 -23.58 5.63 -0.46
N ALA A 62 -23.75 5.37 0.84
CA ALA A 62 -22.63 5.33 1.79
C ALA A 62 -21.64 4.18 1.49
N ILE A 63 -22.13 3.02 1.06
CA ILE A 63 -21.29 1.88 0.64
C ILE A 63 -20.50 2.17 -0.64
N VAL A 64 -21.13 2.87 -1.59
CA VAL A 64 -20.43 3.29 -2.83
C VAL A 64 -19.31 4.28 -2.48
N VAL A 65 -19.57 5.26 -1.63
CA VAL A 65 -18.55 6.22 -1.15
C VAL A 65 -17.42 5.49 -0.42
N PHE A 66 -17.75 4.55 0.47
CA PHE A 66 -16.76 3.73 1.17
C PHE A 66 -15.86 2.94 0.21
N SER A 67 -16.45 2.28 -0.79
CA SER A 67 -15.71 1.53 -1.80
C SER A 67 -14.78 2.42 -2.62
N LEU A 68 -15.23 3.60 -3.01
CA LEU A 68 -14.40 4.58 -3.72
C LEU A 68 -13.25 5.10 -2.86
N CYS A 69 -13.49 5.37 -1.58
CA CYS A 69 -12.45 5.80 -0.65
C CYS A 69 -11.38 4.72 -0.43
N ILE A 70 -11.79 3.45 -0.31
CA ILE A 70 -10.86 2.32 -0.23
C ILE A 70 -10.01 2.24 -1.50
N PHE A 71 -10.66 2.25 -2.67
CA PHE A 71 -9.96 2.13 -3.94
C PHE A 71 -8.93 3.25 -4.14
N SER A 72 -9.33 4.50 -3.87
CA SER A 72 -8.44 5.66 -3.91
C SER A 72 -7.27 5.53 -2.93
N GLY A 73 -7.55 5.13 -1.68
CA GLY A 73 -6.51 4.89 -0.68
C GLY A 73 -5.49 3.84 -1.12
N ILE A 74 -5.94 2.74 -1.72
CA ILE A 74 -5.06 1.68 -2.23
C ILE A 74 -4.14 2.22 -3.32
N LEU A 75 -4.67 2.98 -4.29
CA LEU A 75 -3.87 3.55 -5.36
C LEU A 75 -2.78 4.49 -4.83
N ILE A 76 -3.14 5.36 -3.87
CA ILE A 76 -2.20 6.30 -3.25
C ILE A 76 -1.13 5.54 -2.46
N GLY A 77 -1.52 4.57 -1.62
CA GLY A 77 -0.58 3.77 -0.83
C GLY A 77 0.39 2.97 -1.72
N ALA A 78 -0.13 2.38 -2.80
CA ALA A 78 0.68 1.64 -3.76
C ALA A 78 1.66 2.55 -4.51
N GLY A 79 1.22 3.75 -4.90
CA GLY A 79 2.08 4.76 -5.55
C GLY A 79 3.23 5.21 -4.65
N ASN A 80 2.95 5.55 -3.39
CA ASN A 80 3.98 5.94 -2.42
C ASN A 80 5.00 4.82 -2.17
N ARG A 81 4.53 3.58 -2.12
CA ARG A 81 5.39 2.40 -1.95
C ARG A 81 6.37 2.25 -3.12
N GLU A 82 5.89 2.43 -4.35
CA GLU A 82 6.74 2.29 -5.54
C GLU A 82 7.74 3.44 -5.66
N GLN A 83 7.33 4.67 -5.36
CA GLN A 83 8.24 5.82 -5.30
C GLN A 83 9.37 5.60 -4.28
N GLY A 84 9.05 5.09 -3.08
CA GLY A 84 10.06 4.74 -2.08
C GLY A 84 11.05 3.68 -2.58
N ARG A 85 10.59 2.72 -3.39
CA ARG A 85 11.45 1.70 -4.00
C ARG A 85 12.38 2.30 -5.05
N VAL A 86 11.85 3.14 -5.93
CA VAL A 86 12.63 3.83 -6.98
C VAL A 86 13.68 4.74 -6.34
N ALA A 87 13.32 5.52 -5.32
CA ALA A 87 14.25 6.38 -4.61
C ALA A 87 15.40 5.59 -3.98
N ARG A 88 15.10 4.45 -3.35
CA ARG A 88 16.11 3.56 -2.77
C ARG A 88 17.05 2.97 -3.84
N LEU A 89 16.50 2.52 -4.98
CA LEU A 89 17.30 1.97 -6.08
C LEU A 89 18.22 3.04 -6.69
N LYS A 90 17.72 4.27 -6.85
CA LYS A 90 18.52 5.39 -7.33
C LYS A 90 19.67 5.70 -6.38
N MET A 91 19.39 5.75 -5.08
CA MET A 91 20.43 5.99 -4.06
C MET A 91 21.52 4.90 -4.08
N LEU A 92 21.13 3.62 -4.17
CA LEU A 92 22.08 2.51 -4.27
C LEU A 92 22.90 2.58 -5.55
N SER A 93 22.29 2.93 -6.68
CA SER A 93 22.97 3.09 -7.96
C SER A 93 23.98 4.24 -7.94
N GLU A 94 23.64 5.39 -7.33
CA GLU A 94 24.56 6.52 -7.16
C GLU A 94 25.73 6.18 -6.23
N GLN A 95 25.47 5.44 -5.14
CA GLN A 95 26.51 4.95 -4.24
C GLN A 95 27.46 3.98 -4.96
N GLU A 96 26.92 3.05 -5.75
CA GLU A 96 27.71 2.11 -6.52
C GLU A 96 28.58 2.84 -7.56
N LEU A 97 28.01 3.80 -8.29
CA LEU A 97 28.76 4.62 -9.23
C LEU A 97 29.90 5.37 -8.54
N ARG A 98 29.63 6.01 -7.40
CA ARG A 98 30.65 6.74 -6.63
C ARG A 98 31.78 5.81 -6.16
N ILE A 99 31.46 4.60 -5.70
CA ILE A 99 32.45 3.61 -5.29
C ILE A 99 33.29 3.17 -6.49
N ARG A 100 32.66 2.89 -7.64
CA ARG A 100 33.35 2.51 -8.88
C ARG A 100 34.32 3.61 -9.33
N THR A 101 33.88 4.86 -9.41
CA THR A 101 34.73 6.00 -9.80
C THR A 101 35.88 6.21 -8.81
N TYR A 102 35.62 6.08 -7.50
CA TYR A 102 36.69 6.19 -6.50
C TYR A 102 37.77 5.11 -6.66
N ARG A 103 37.35 3.88 -6.97
CA ARG A 103 38.25 2.74 -7.21
C ARG A 103 39.08 2.91 -8.46
N GLU A 104 38.45 3.31 -9.55
CA GLU A 104 39.10 3.57 -10.84
C GLU A 104 40.19 4.64 -10.68
N ASN A 105 39.87 5.74 -9.99
CA ASN A 105 40.83 6.82 -9.69
C ASN A 105 42.02 6.37 -8.81
N ARG A 106 41.89 5.25 -8.09
CA ARG A 106 42.92 4.69 -7.21
C ARG A 106 43.59 3.44 -7.80
N ASN A 107 43.26 3.07 -9.04
CA ASN A 107 43.69 1.81 -9.68
C ASN A 107 43.38 0.57 -8.82
N LEU A 108 42.27 0.61 -8.07
CA LEU A 108 41.81 -0.52 -7.29
C LEU A 108 41.04 -1.50 -8.20
N PRO A 109 41.09 -2.81 -7.91
CA PRO A 109 40.33 -3.79 -8.67
C PRO A 109 38.83 -3.50 -8.65
N ALA A 110 38.15 -3.78 -9.78
CA ALA A 110 36.73 -3.46 -9.97
C ALA A 110 35.84 -4.18 -8.95
N ASP A 111 36.12 -5.46 -8.69
CA ASP A 111 35.36 -6.27 -7.76
C ASP A 111 35.96 -6.26 -6.36
N PHE A 112 35.09 -6.37 -5.35
CA PHE A 112 35.56 -6.66 -4.00
C PHE A 112 36.16 -8.07 -3.97
N PRO A 113 37.33 -8.27 -3.33
CA PRO A 113 37.88 -9.60 -3.20
C PRO A 113 36.92 -10.47 -2.39
N ILE A 114 36.79 -11.75 -2.76
CA ILE A 114 35.75 -12.67 -2.27
C ILE A 114 35.75 -12.74 -0.73
N TRP A 115 36.92 -12.72 -0.10
CA TRP A 115 37.07 -12.74 1.37
C TRP A 115 36.39 -11.55 2.08
N ALA A 116 36.27 -10.39 1.42
CA ALA A 116 35.59 -9.22 1.97
C ALA A 116 34.05 -9.31 1.84
N LEU A 117 33.56 -10.15 0.93
CA LEU A 117 32.13 -10.39 0.72
C LEU A 117 31.61 -11.56 1.57
N THR A 118 32.42 -12.60 1.76
CA THR A 118 32.04 -13.81 2.50
C THR A 118 32.51 -13.82 3.96
N GLY A 119 33.44 -12.95 4.35
CA GLY A 119 34.05 -12.95 5.68
C GLY A 119 35.02 -14.10 5.93
N GLU A 120 35.22 -14.98 4.94
CA GLU A 120 36.15 -16.09 4.98
C GLU A 120 37.59 -15.57 4.76
N GLY A 121 38.28 -15.21 5.83
CA GLY A 121 39.70 -14.84 5.75
C GLY A 121 40.25 -13.94 6.86
N ILE A 122 39.39 -13.40 7.74
CA ILE A 122 39.82 -12.45 8.79
C ILE A 122 40.42 -13.16 10.03
N PHE A 123 40.20 -14.46 10.18
CA PHE A 123 40.70 -15.26 11.31
C PHE A 123 41.56 -16.44 10.84
N LYS A 124 42.83 -16.18 10.51
CA LYS A 124 43.89 -17.19 10.51
C LYS A 124 45.18 -16.57 11.03
#